data_AF-A0A660SAT0-F1
#
_entry.id   AF-A0A660SAT0-F1
#
_cell.length_a   1.000
_cell.length_b   1.000
_cell.length_c   1.000
_cell.angle_alpha   90.00
_cell.angle_beta   90.00
_cell.angle_gamma   90.00
#
_symmetry.space_group_name_H-M   'P 1'
#
loop_
_entity.id
_entity.type
_entity.pdbx_description
1 polymer ?
#
loop_
_entity_poly.entity_id
_entity_poly.type
_entity_poly.pdbx_seq_one_letter_code
_entity_poly.pdbx_strand_id
1 'polypeptide(L)'
;MEARKAGKKVSLFRPIILWPFPDKELKEILRGIERIVVPEISWGQISEEIKKLVNDNIEIVKINHVDGTMITPEEIIEKVL
;
A
#
# COMPACT_ATOMS: atom_id res chain seq x y z
N MET A 1 -11.46 -0.43 9.35
CA MET A 1 -11.42 -0.25 10.83
C MET A 1 -11.14 -1.56 11.56
N GLU A 2 -11.46 -2.71 10.98
CA GLU A 2 -11.31 -4.02 11.64
C GLU A 2 -9.86 -4.38 11.98
N ALA A 3 -8.89 -4.10 11.12
CA ALA A 3 -7.47 -4.31 11.44
C ALA A 3 -7.02 -3.53 12.69
N ARG A 4 -7.49 -2.28 12.87
CA ARG A 4 -7.24 -1.51 14.10
C ARG A 4 -7.95 -2.10 15.32
N LYS A 5 -9.18 -2.60 15.14
CA LYS A 5 -9.92 -3.31 16.21
C LYS A 5 -9.23 -4.62 16.63
N ALA A 6 -8.55 -5.29 15.70
CA ALA A 6 -7.71 -6.46 15.95
C ALA A 6 -6.34 -6.12 16.58
N GLY A 7 -6.12 -4.87 17.01
CA GLY A 7 -4.89 -4.44 17.70
C GLY A 7 -3.70 -4.16 16.79
N LYS A 8 -3.85 -4.20 15.45
CA LYS A 8 -2.77 -3.91 14.52
C LYS A 8 -2.58 -2.39 14.36
N LYS A 9 -1.33 -1.94 14.40
CA LYS A 9 -0.93 -0.55 14.16
C LYS A 9 -0.89 -0.27 12.66
N VAL A 10 -2.03 0.09 12.09
CA VAL A 10 -2.18 0.35 10.65
C VAL A 10 -2.53 1.81 10.37
N SER A 11 -1.91 2.36 9.32
CA SER A 11 -2.21 3.68 8.77
C SER A 11 -2.63 3.55 7.31
N LEU A 12 -3.35 4.55 6.79
CA LEU A 12 -3.82 4.59 5.41
C LEU A 12 -3.20 5.80 4.72
N PHE A 13 -2.49 5.56 3.62
CA PHE A 13 -2.08 6.59 2.69
C PHE A 13 -2.98 6.54 1.46
N ARG A 14 -3.67 7.64 1.16
CA ARG A 14 -4.55 7.77 0.00
C ARG A 14 -4.12 8.97 -0.83
N PRO A 15 -3.33 8.77 -1.90
CA PRO A 15 -2.95 9.86 -2.78
C PRO A 15 -4.19 10.38 -3.52
N ILE A 16 -4.42 11.70 -3.44
CA ILE A 16 -5.46 12.39 -4.23
C ILE A 16 -4.89 12.76 -5.61
N ILE A 17 -3.60 13.10 -5.64
CA ILE A 17 -2.83 13.41 -6.84
C ILE A 17 -1.86 12.25 -7.06
N LEU A 18 -2.00 11.57 -8.20
CA LEU A 18 -1.08 10.49 -8.61
C LEU A 18 0.13 11.01 -9.37
N TRP A 19 -0.04 12.09 -10.15
CA TRP A 19 1.06 12.71 -10.87
C TRP A 19 1.00 14.25 -10.76
N PRO A 20 2.10 14.93 -10.42
CA PRO A 20 3.41 14.38 -10.03
C PRO A 20 3.31 13.45 -8.79
N PHE A 21 4.10 12.37 -8.76
CA PHE A 21 4.01 11.37 -7.69
C PHE A 21 4.48 11.99 -6.36
N PRO A 22 3.76 11.78 -5.23
CA PRO A 22 4.06 12.42 -3.94
C PRO A 22 5.21 11.73 -3.20
N ASP A 23 6.39 11.72 -3.80
CA ASP A 23 7.57 10.99 -3.31
C ASP A 23 8.02 11.45 -1.92
N LYS A 24 7.95 12.76 -1.68
CA LYS A 24 8.45 13.40 -0.46
C LYS A 24 7.57 13.03 0.73
N GLU A 25 6.27 13.22 0.56
CA GLU A 25 5.24 12.90 1.55
C GLU A 25 5.25 11.41 1.86
N LEU A 26 5.36 10.56 0.82
CA LEU A 26 5.45 9.12 1.00
C LEU A 26 6.68 8.74 1.83
N LYS A 27 7.88 9.27 1.52
CA LYS A 27 9.09 8.99 2.30
C LYS A 27 9.00 9.40 3.76
N GLU A 28 8.29 10.49 4.07
CA GLU A 28 8.06 10.90 5.45
C GLU A 28 7.12 9.95 6.20
N ILE A 29 6.04 9.51 5.54
CA ILE A 29 5.07 8.56 6.11
C ILE A 29 5.70 7.20 6.36
N LEU A 30 6.63 6.77 5.50
CA LEU A 30 7.28 5.46 5.61
C LEU A 30 8.31 5.35 6.73
N ARG A 31 8.61 6.45 7.45
CA ARG A 31 9.49 6.39 8.62
C ARG A 31 8.90 5.50 9.71
N GLY A 32 9.56 4.37 9.98
CA GLY A 32 9.10 3.39 10.98
C GLY A 32 8.00 2.45 10.48
N ILE A 33 7.72 2.44 9.18
CA ILE A 33 6.85 1.45 8.54
C ILE A 33 7.70 0.31 8.01
N GLU A 34 7.36 -0.92 8.39
CA GLU A 34 8.07 -2.13 7.98
C GLU A 34 7.38 -2.84 6.80
N ARG A 35 6.08 -2.58 6.59
CA ARG A 35 5.27 -3.24 5.57
C ARG A 35 4.27 -2.28 4.96
N ILE A 36 4.15 -2.32 3.63
CA ILE A 36 3.18 -1.57 2.83
C ILE A 36 2.32 -2.57 2.07
N VAL A 37 0.99 -2.42 2.15
CA VAL A 37 0.05 -3.17 1.31
C VAL A 37 -0.48 -2.22 0.24
N VAL A 38 -0.32 -2.59 -1.03
CA VAL A 38 -0.73 -1.77 -2.18
C VAL A 38 -1.81 -2.54 -2.96
N PRO A 39 -3.10 -2.25 -2.71
CA PRO A 39 -4.18 -2.76 -3.53
C PRO A 39 -4.34 -1.91 -4.80
N GLU A 40 -4.23 -2.53 -5.98
CA GLU A 40 -4.41 -1.87 -7.27
C GLU A 40 -5.10 -2.75 -8.31
N ILE A 41 -6.00 -2.16 -9.10
CA ILE A 41 -6.60 -2.82 -10.27
C ILE A 41 -5.70 -2.59 -11.48
N SER A 42 -4.45 -3.03 -11.37
CA SER A 42 -3.38 -2.80 -12.34
C SER A 42 -2.29 -3.89 -12.22
N TRP A 43 -1.34 -3.89 -13.15
CA TRP A 43 -0.20 -4.83 -13.14
C TRP A 43 0.88 -4.54 -12.11
N GLY A 44 0.76 -3.46 -11.32
CA GLY A 44 1.84 -3.07 -10.41
C GLY A 44 2.29 -1.63 -10.56
N GLN A 45 1.53 -0.76 -11.23
CA GLN A 45 2.01 0.56 -11.64
C GLN A 45 2.43 1.40 -10.43
N ILE A 46 1.63 1.41 -9.37
CA ILE A 46 1.95 2.20 -8.18
C ILE A 46 2.95 1.46 -7.29
N SER A 47 2.82 0.14 -7.15
CA SER A 47 3.75 -0.63 -6.32
C SER A 47 5.19 -0.58 -6.84
N GLU A 48 5.41 -0.49 -8.15
CA GLU A 48 6.74 -0.30 -8.73
C GLU A 48 7.31 1.10 -8.50
N GLU A 49 6.48 2.15 -8.54
CA GLU A 49 6.93 3.51 -8.20
C GLU A 49 7.31 3.61 -6.71
N ILE A 50 6.51 3.01 -5.83
CA ILE A 50 6.84 2.91 -4.40
C ILE A 50 8.16 2.14 -4.22
N LYS A 51 8.34 1.02 -4.94
CA LYS A 51 9.56 0.20 -4.87
C LYS A 51 10.83 0.99 -5.19
N LYS A 52 10.77 1.92 -6.14
CA LYS A 52 11.91 2.80 -6.48
C LYS A 52 12.25 3.81 -5.38
N LEU A 53 11.31 4.09 -4.47
CA LEU A 53 11.46 5.10 -3.41
C LEU A 53 11.83 4.52 -2.05
N VAL A 54 11.55 3.24 -1.81
CA VAL A 54 11.79 2.57 -0.53
C VAL A 54 13.10 1.80 -0.53
N ASN A 55 13.64 1.59 0.67
CA ASN A 55 14.82 0.75 0.88
C ASN A 55 14.40 -0.73 1.04
N ASP A 56 15.35 -1.66 0.93
CA ASP A 56 15.12 -3.12 1.01
C ASP A 56 14.56 -3.63 2.36
N ASN A 57 14.45 -2.75 3.36
CA ASN A 57 13.91 -3.09 4.68
C ASN A 57 12.39 -2.95 4.79
N ILE A 58 11.70 -2.45 3.76
CA ILE A 58 10.25 -2.32 3.73
C ILE A 58 9.66 -3.40 2.81
N GLU A 59 8.82 -4.26 3.38
CA GLU A 59 8.10 -5.28 2.60
C GLU A 59 6.94 -4.64 1.83
N ILE A 60 6.96 -4.77 0.50
CA ILE A 60 5.85 -4.33 -0.36
C ILE A 60 4.99 -5.55 -0.71
N VAL A 61 3.78 -5.59 -0.17
CA VAL A 61 2.77 -6.60 -0.48
C VAL A 61 1.81 -6.03 -1.52
N LYS A 62 1.73 -6.70 -2.68
CA LYS A 62 0.89 -6.28 -3.81
C LYS A 62 -0.41 -7.07 -3.83
N ILE A 63 -1.53 -6.39 -4.06
CA ILE A 63 -2.83 -7.01 -4.34
C ILE A 63 -3.28 -6.46 -5.70
N ASN A 64 -3.02 -7.23 -6.75
CA ASN A 64 -3.17 -6.79 -8.13
C ASN A 64 -4.34 -7.51 -8.80
N HIS A 65 -5.38 -6.78 -9.18
CA HIS A 65 -6.47 -7.31 -10.00
C HIS A 65 -6.34 -6.78 -11.42
N VAL A 66 -6.06 -7.66 -12.37
CA VAL A 66 -5.83 -7.29 -13.78
C VAL A 66 -7.06 -7.56 -14.65
N ASP A 67 -7.94 -8.43 -14.17
CA ASP A 67 -9.18 -8.83 -14.82
C ASP A 67 -10.33 -7.82 -14.64
N GLY A 68 -10.07 -6.70 -13.97
CA GLY A 68 -11.07 -5.66 -13.70
C GLY A 68 -12.00 -5.98 -12.52
N THR A 69 -11.75 -7.06 -11.78
CA THR A 69 -12.49 -7.34 -10.55
C THR A 69 -12.13 -6.35 -9.45
N MET A 70 -13.10 -6.02 -8.60
CA MET A 70 -12.85 -5.13 -7.46
C MET A 70 -12.10 -5.87 -6.36
N ILE A 71 -11.15 -5.18 -5.73
CA ILE A 71 -10.46 -5.65 -4.54
C ILE A 71 -11.41 -5.48 -3.35
N THR A 72 -11.64 -6.57 -2.62
CA THR A 72 -12.52 -6.57 -1.45
C THR A 72 -11.77 -6.13 -0.18
N PRO A 73 -12.46 -5.53 0.81
CA PRO A 73 -11.86 -5.23 2.10
C PRO A 73 -11.25 -6.46 2.79
N GLU A 74 -11.87 -7.63 2.64
CA GLU A 74 -11.43 -8.90 3.22
C GLU A 74 -10.05 -9.31 2.70
N GLU A 75 -9.81 -9.18 1.39
CA GLU A 75 -8.51 -9.46 0.77
C GLU A 75 -7.41 -8.54 1.31
N ILE A 76 -7.73 -7.26 1.52
CA ILE A 76 -6.79 -6.30 2.11
C ILE A 76 -6.50 -6.68 3.56
N ILE A 77 -7.51 -7.06 4.33
CA ILE A 77 -7.36 -7.44 5.74
C ILE A 77 -6.51 -8.70 5.87
N GLU A 78 -6.70 -9.71 5.02
CA GLU A 78 -5.88 -10.94 5.02
C GLU A 78 -4.39 -10.64 4.87
N LYS A 79 -4.02 -9.65 4.04
CA LYS A 79 -2.61 -9.26 3.84
C LYS A 79 -2.06 -8.32 4.92
N VAL A 80 -2.93 -7.74 5.74
CA VAL A 80 -2.56 -6.83 6.84
C VAL A 80 -2.39 -7.57 8.18
N LEU A 81 -3.11 -8.67 8.39
CA LEU A 81 -3.04 -9.49 9.61
C LEU A 81 -1.74 -10.31 9.71
#